data_AF-A0AA36D113-F1
#
_entry.id   AF-A0AA36D113-F1
#
_cell.length_a   1.000
_cell.length_b   1.000
_cell.length_c   1.000
_cell.angle_alpha   90.00
_cell.angle_beta   90.00
_cell.angle_gamma   90.00
#
_symmetry.space_group_name_H-M   'P 1'
#
loop_
_entity.id
_entity.type
_entity.pdbx_description
1 polymer ?
#
loop_
_entity_poly.entity_id
_entity_poly.type
_entity_poly.pdbx_seq_one_letter_code
_entity_poly.pdbx_strand_id
1 'polypeptide(L)'
;MRLAFLLLGLLAIAATARKTNFYKYQKRAENPDNNLAVIPNSTEYWFEVPIDHFAYGFGDTYKMRYEVNLDNYKPGGPIFFYVGNEGKIESFMSATGIMWDIAPMFNAAVIFAEHR
;
A
#
# COMPACT_ATOMS: atom_id res chain seq x y z
N MET A 1 0.81 -43.47 -5.23
CA MET A 1 2.00 -43.08 -4.46
C MET A 1 2.67 -41.78 -4.94
N ARG A 2 2.68 -41.44 -6.25
CA ARG A 2 3.32 -40.20 -6.75
C ARG A 2 2.62 -38.88 -6.39
N LEU A 3 1.30 -38.91 -6.13
CA LEU A 3 0.52 -37.69 -5.80
C LEU A 3 0.80 -37.13 -4.39
N ALA A 4 1.12 -37.99 -3.42
CA ALA A 4 1.37 -37.57 -2.03
C ALA A 4 2.69 -36.79 -1.86
N PHE A 5 3.73 -37.16 -2.62
CA PHE A 5 5.02 -36.46 -2.61
C PHE A 5 4.93 -35.06 -3.24
N LEU A 6 4.06 -34.87 -4.25
CA LEU A 6 3.81 -33.56 -4.85
C LEU A 6 3.06 -32.62 -3.89
N LEU A 7 2.08 -33.13 -3.15
CA LEU A 7 1.34 -32.35 -2.15
C LEU A 7 2.22 -31.94 -0.96
N LEU A 8 3.07 -32.83 -0.46
CA LEU A 8 4.05 -32.52 0.58
C LEU A 8 5.08 -31.47 0.11
N GLY A 9 5.51 -31.55 -1.15
CA GLY A 9 6.39 -30.55 -1.76
C GLY A 9 5.75 -29.16 -1.83
N LEU A 10 4.48 -29.07 -2.25
CA LEU A 10 3.73 -27.80 -2.31
C LEU A 10 3.51 -27.20 -0.91
N LEU A 11 3.19 -28.03 0.09
CA LEU A 11 3.03 -27.60 1.48
C LEU A 11 4.35 -27.09 2.07
N ALA A 12 5.48 -27.75 1.78
CA ALA A 12 6.80 -27.29 2.21
C ALA A 12 7.18 -25.94 1.57
N ILE A 13 6.91 -25.76 0.27
CA ILE A 13 7.16 -24.50 -0.44
C ILE A 13 6.30 -23.37 0.15
N ALA A 14 5.01 -23.62 0.38
CA ALA A 14 4.10 -22.63 0.98
C ALA A 14 4.49 -22.27 2.43
N ALA A 15 4.89 -23.25 3.24
CA ALA A 15 5.38 -23.02 4.60
C ALA A 15 6.69 -22.21 4.62
N THR A 16 7.59 -22.47 3.67
CA THR A 16 8.85 -21.75 3.53
C THR A 16 8.60 -20.28 3.14
N ALA A 17 7.71 -20.04 2.17
CA ALA A 17 7.31 -18.68 1.75
C ALA A 17 6.60 -17.89 2.87
N ARG A 18 5.80 -18.55 3.72
CA ARG A 18 5.21 -17.92 4.91
C ARG A 18 6.27 -17.53 5.93
N LYS A 19 7.26 -18.39 6.17
CA LYS A 19 8.33 -18.15 7.14
C LYS A 19 9.23 -16.99 6.72
N THR A 20 9.55 -16.86 5.43
CA THR A 20 10.34 -15.73 4.90
C THR A 20 9.61 -14.40 5.03
N ASN A 21 8.31 -14.35 4.72
CA ASN A 21 7.51 -13.13 4.87
C ASN A 21 7.40 -12.70 6.32
N PHE A 22 7.11 -13.64 7.24
CA PHE A 22 7.06 -13.35 8.68
C PHE A 22 8.40 -12.81 9.22
N TYR A 23 9.51 -13.41 8.80
CA TYR A 23 10.85 -12.96 9.19
C TYR A 23 11.17 -11.54 8.68
N LYS A 24 10.70 -11.17 7.48
CA LYS A 24 10.80 -9.80 6.93
C LYS A 24 10.04 -8.79 7.80
N TYR A 25 8.81 -9.11 8.21
CA TYR A 25 8.02 -8.24 9.10
C TYR A 25 8.68 -8.07 10.47
N GLN A 26 9.15 -9.17 11.06
CA GLN A 26 9.82 -9.15 12.36
C GLN A 26 11.10 -8.29 12.32
N LYS A 27 11.92 -8.45 11.28
CA LYS A 27 13.12 -7.62 11.04
C LYS A 27 12.83 -6.13 10.88
N ARG A 28 11.70 -5.75 10.25
CA ARG A 28 11.28 -4.35 10.09
C ARG A 28 10.81 -3.75 11.42
N ALA A 29 10.21 -4.55 12.29
CA ALA A 29 9.81 -4.13 13.63
C ALA A 29 10.99 -4.00 14.61
N GLU A 30 12.02 -4.85 14.47
CA GLU A 30 13.21 -4.88 15.35
C GLU A 30 14.19 -3.72 15.10
N ASN A 31 14.12 -3.03 13.96
CA ASN A 31 15.03 -1.91 13.66
C ASN A 31 14.30 -0.78 12.89
N PRO A 32 13.55 0.08 13.61
CA PRO A 32 12.80 1.18 12.99
C PRO A 32 13.70 2.30 12.43
N ASP A 33 14.95 2.39 12.89
CA ASP A 33 15.90 3.46 12.53
C ASP A 33 16.80 3.09 11.35
N ASN A 34 16.83 1.82 10.93
CA ASN A 34 17.48 1.46 9.69
C ASN A 34 16.66 2.09 8.57
N ASN A 35 17.31 2.87 7.70
CA ASN A 35 16.73 3.65 6.61
C ASN A 35 16.19 2.74 5.46
N LEU A 36 15.44 1.71 5.84
CA LEU A 36 14.71 0.71 5.07
C LEU A 36 13.23 1.08 4.97
N ALA A 37 12.81 2.26 5.42
CA ALA A 37 11.61 2.92 4.94
C ALA A 37 11.83 3.27 3.45
N VAL A 38 11.99 2.25 2.62
CA VAL A 38 11.85 2.36 1.18
C VAL A 38 10.39 2.72 1.00
N ILE A 39 10.12 4.02 0.87
CA ILE A 39 8.85 4.50 0.36
C ILE A 39 8.73 3.82 -1.01
N PRO A 40 7.75 2.93 -1.20
CA PRO A 40 7.59 2.28 -2.48
C PRO A 40 7.38 3.35 -3.53
N ASN A 41 7.99 3.16 -4.71
CA ASN A 41 7.94 4.13 -5.79
C ASN A 41 6.50 4.56 -6.03
N SER A 42 6.20 5.83 -6.01
CA SER A 42 4.87 6.36 -6.31
C SER A 42 5.00 7.57 -7.21
N THR A 43 3.91 7.91 -7.88
CA THR A 43 3.80 9.14 -8.64
C THR A 43 2.82 10.06 -7.93
N GLU A 44 3.27 11.29 -7.67
CA GLU A 44 2.48 12.36 -7.07
C GLU A 44 1.49 12.91 -8.11
N TYR A 45 0.26 13.14 -7.67
CA TYR A 45 -0.79 13.78 -8.42
C TYR A 45 -1.56 14.79 -7.56
N TRP A 46 -2.34 15.62 -8.24
CA TRP A 46 -3.13 16.69 -7.62
C TRP A 46 -4.57 16.62 -8.11
N PHE A 47 -5.51 16.73 -7.18
CA PHE A 47 -6.94 16.72 -7.45
C PHE A 47 -7.57 18.03 -6.97
N GLU A 48 -8.31 18.72 -7.85
CA GLU A 48 -9.05 19.93 -7.49
C GLU A 48 -10.31 19.54 -6.71
N VAL A 49 -10.41 20.02 -5.47
CA VAL A 49 -11.52 19.75 -4.55
C VAL A 49 -12.12 21.06 -4.03
N PRO A 50 -13.45 21.12 -3.83
CA PRO A 50 -14.07 22.27 -3.20
C PRO A 50 -13.49 22.56 -1.82
N ILE A 51 -13.29 23.84 -1.50
CA ILE A 51 -12.89 24.24 -0.13
C ILE A 51 -14.01 23.88 0.86
N ASP A 52 -15.27 24.12 0.49
CA ASP A 52 -16.44 23.84 1.30
C ASP A 52 -17.36 22.84 0.57
N HIS A 53 -17.63 21.70 1.22
CA HIS A 53 -18.52 20.66 0.70
C HIS A 53 -19.94 20.73 1.30
N PHE A 54 -20.17 21.65 2.25
CA PHE A 54 -21.42 21.79 3.00
C PHE A 54 -22.19 23.05 2.62
N ALA A 55 -21.52 24.06 2.05
CA ALA A 55 -22.16 25.25 1.49
C ALA A 55 -22.34 25.16 -0.04
N TYR A 56 -23.51 25.57 -0.52
CA TYR A 56 -23.79 25.69 -1.95
C TYR A 56 -23.52 27.13 -2.42
N GLY A 57 -22.84 27.29 -3.55
CA GLY A 57 -22.65 28.59 -4.22
C GLY A 57 -21.24 29.17 -4.18
N PHE A 58 -20.29 28.54 -3.47
CA PHE A 58 -18.87 28.89 -3.52
C PHE A 58 -18.15 27.96 -4.49
N GLY A 59 -17.47 28.52 -5.49
CA GLY A 59 -16.77 27.77 -6.54
C GLY A 59 -15.27 27.58 -6.28
N ASP A 60 -14.79 28.02 -5.12
CA ASP A 60 -13.37 27.99 -4.80
C ASP A 60 -12.90 26.55 -4.55
N THR A 61 -11.78 26.20 -5.18
CA THR A 61 -11.13 24.89 -5.06
C THR A 61 -9.73 25.03 -4.51
N TYR A 62 -9.19 23.91 -4.04
CA TYR A 62 -7.78 23.76 -3.75
C TYR A 62 -7.30 22.43 -4.32
N LYS A 63 -5.97 22.32 -4.49
CA LYS A 63 -5.32 21.10 -4.94
C LYS A 63 -5.00 20.21 -3.75
N MET A 64 -5.70 19.09 -3.63
CA MET A 64 -5.37 18.02 -2.69
C MET A 64 -4.36 17.08 -3.35
N ARG A 65 -3.25 16.80 -2.64
CA ARG A 65 -2.22 15.87 -3.06
C ARG A 65 -2.66 14.42 -2.87
N TYR A 66 -2.26 13.55 -3.77
CA TYR A 66 -2.35 12.10 -3.59
C TYR A 66 -1.22 11.39 -4.32
N GLU A 67 -0.88 10.19 -3.84
CA GLU A 67 0.22 9.36 -4.34
C GLU A 67 -0.34 8.07 -4.92
N VAL A 68 0.14 7.67 -6.09
CA VAL A 68 -0.34 6.48 -6.80
C VAL A 68 0.83 5.53 -7.11
N ASN A 69 0.64 4.24 -6.80
CA ASN A 69 1.48 3.15 -7.29
C ASN A 69 0.61 2.16 -8.08
N LEU A 70 1.05 1.87 -9.31
CA LEU A 70 0.38 0.93 -10.22
C LEU A 70 1.23 -0.31 -10.52
N ASP A 71 2.38 -0.49 -9.86
CA ASP A 71 3.36 -1.53 -10.21
C ASP A 71 2.76 -2.95 -10.17
N ASN A 72 1.80 -3.17 -9.27
CA ASN A 72 1.13 -4.46 -9.10
C ASN A 72 -0.26 -4.51 -9.72
N TYR A 73 -0.76 -3.38 -10.26
CA TYR A 73 -2.13 -3.29 -10.75
C TYR A 73 -2.32 -4.11 -12.02
N LYS A 74 -3.46 -4.82 -12.10
CA LYS A 74 -3.95 -5.44 -13.34
C LYS A 74 -5.41 -5.05 -13.57
N PRO A 75 -5.89 -5.00 -14.83
CA PRO A 75 -7.29 -4.74 -15.11
C PRO A 75 -8.23 -5.65 -14.29
N GLY A 76 -9.19 -5.05 -13.59
CA GLY A 76 -10.12 -5.75 -12.69
C GLY A 76 -9.61 -5.95 -11.25
N GLY A 77 -8.37 -5.57 -10.95
CA GLY A 77 -7.84 -5.56 -9.58
C GLY A 77 -8.42 -4.42 -8.73
N PRO A 78 -8.39 -4.55 -7.39
CA PRO A 78 -8.93 -3.53 -6.49
C PRO A 78 -7.99 -2.32 -6.35
N ILE A 79 -8.49 -1.27 -5.71
CA ILE A 79 -7.69 -0.14 -5.22
C ILE A 79 -7.59 -0.26 -3.70
N PHE A 80 -6.37 -0.29 -3.19
CA PHE A 80 -6.12 -0.05 -1.77
C PHE A 80 -5.96 1.44 -1.55
N PHE A 81 -6.91 2.03 -0.85
CA PHE A 81 -7.00 3.48 -0.64
C PHE A 81 -6.74 3.83 0.82
N TYR A 82 -5.65 4.55 1.08
CA TYR A 82 -5.34 5.09 2.39
C TYR A 82 -5.94 6.49 2.52
N VAL A 83 -6.75 6.67 3.55
CA VAL A 83 -7.29 7.99 3.92
C VAL A 83 -6.27 8.65 4.83
N GLY A 84 -5.60 9.69 4.34
CA GLY A 84 -4.62 10.47 5.10
C GLY A 84 -5.18 10.97 6.42
N ASN A 85 -4.31 11.13 7.41
CA ASN A 85 -4.64 11.68 8.73
C ASN A 85 -3.87 12.99 8.97
N GLU A 86 -3.62 13.37 10.23
CA GLU A 86 -3.06 14.66 10.65
C GLU A 86 -1.52 14.73 10.49
N GLY A 87 -1.01 14.38 9.31
CA GLY A 87 0.42 14.34 9.05
C GLY A 87 0.78 14.29 7.58
N LYS A 88 2.08 14.37 7.31
CA LYS A 88 2.64 14.27 5.95
C LYS A 88 2.37 12.89 5.36
N ILE A 89 1.89 12.84 4.12
CA ILE A 89 1.52 11.58 3.46
C ILE A 89 2.67 10.57 3.41
N GLU A 90 3.90 11.04 3.27
CA GLU A 90 5.12 10.22 3.18
C GLU A 90 5.39 9.44 4.48
N SER A 91 5.04 10.03 5.62
CA SER A 91 5.13 9.36 6.93
C SER A 91 4.15 8.17 7.00
N PHE A 92 2.97 8.29 6.40
CA PHE A 92 2.00 7.19 6.36
C PHE A 92 2.37 6.13 5.33
N MET A 93 2.92 6.52 4.17
CA MET A 93 3.40 5.57 3.16
C MET A 93 4.53 4.69 3.69
N SER A 94 5.45 5.27 4.46
CA SER A 94 6.56 4.53 5.08
C SER A 94 6.11 3.63 6.24
N ALA A 95 5.11 4.05 7.01
CA ALA A 95 4.58 3.30 8.15
C ALA A 95 3.55 2.21 7.78
N THR A 96 2.76 2.41 6.72
CA THR A 96 1.65 1.52 6.34
C THR A 96 2.12 0.39 5.41
N GLY A 97 3.06 -0.42 5.91
CA GLY A 97 3.69 -1.52 5.16
C GLY A 97 2.71 -2.50 4.53
N ILE A 98 1.61 -2.81 5.23
CA ILE A 98 0.67 -3.85 4.83
C ILE A 98 0.07 -3.63 3.45
N MET A 99 -0.31 -2.40 3.08
CA MET A 99 -0.93 -2.11 1.77
C MET A 99 0.01 -2.49 0.62
N TRP A 100 1.30 -2.22 0.78
CA TRP A 100 2.33 -2.55 -0.19
C TRP A 100 2.60 -4.04 -0.26
N ASP A 101 2.70 -4.70 0.90
CA ASP A 101 3.04 -6.11 0.96
C ASP A 101 1.92 -7.00 0.41
N ILE A 102 0.65 -6.58 0.53
CA ILE A 102 -0.48 -7.35 0.02
C ILE A 102 -0.90 -6.98 -1.41
N ALA A 103 -0.52 -5.80 -1.94
CA ALA A 103 -0.89 -5.38 -3.30
C ALA A 103 -0.58 -6.42 -4.41
N PRO A 104 0.59 -7.10 -4.43
CA PRO A 104 0.88 -8.12 -5.44
C PRO A 104 -0.10 -9.31 -5.41
N MET A 105 -0.62 -9.68 -4.23
CA MET A 105 -1.55 -10.81 -4.09
C MET A 105 -2.92 -10.52 -4.68
N PHE A 106 -3.33 -9.25 -4.65
CA PHE A 106 -4.64 -8.81 -5.13
C PHE A 106 -4.58 -8.18 -6.53
N ASN A 107 -3.39 -8.01 -7.10
CA ASN A 107 -3.15 -7.19 -8.27
C ASN A 107 -3.69 -5.76 -8.08
N ALA A 108 -3.48 -5.21 -6.89
CA ALA A 108 -4.08 -3.95 -6.49
C ALA A 108 -3.25 -2.75 -6.93
N ALA A 109 -3.94 -1.66 -7.25
CA ALA A 109 -3.34 -0.32 -7.20
C ALA A 109 -3.29 0.15 -5.74
N VAL A 110 -2.29 0.95 -5.41
CA VAL A 110 -2.17 1.56 -4.08
C VAL A 110 -2.25 3.07 -4.21
N ILE A 111 -3.16 3.69 -3.48
CA ILE A 111 -3.36 5.14 -3.47
C ILE A 111 -3.35 5.63 -2.03
N PHE A 112 -2.58 6.69 -1.77
CA PHE A 112 -2.65 7.46 -0.54
C PHE A 112 -3.19 8.84 -0.87
N ALA A 113 -4.25 9.29 -0.21
CA ALA A 113 -4.77 10.65 -0.35
C ALA A 113 -4.41 11.47 0.90
N GLU A 114 -3.90 12.69 0.71
CA GLU A 114 -3.56 13.57 1.82
C GLU A 114 -4.81 14.12 2.51
N HIS A 115 -4.78 14.26 3.83
CA HIS A 115 -5.85 14.93 4.57
C HIS A 115 -5.77 16.44 4.32
N ARG A 116 -6.93 17.11 4.25
CA ARG A 116 -7.04 18.56 4.10
C ARG A 116 -6.90 19.34 5.39
#